data_AF-A0A939YRD3-F1
#
_entry.id   AF-A0A939YRD3-F1
#
_cell.length_a   1.000
_cell.length_b   1.000
_cell.length_c   1.000
_cell.angle_alpha   90.00
_cell.angle_beta   90.00
_cell.angle_gamma   90.00
#
_symmetry.space_group_name_H-M   'P 1'
#
loop_
_entity.id
_entity.type
_entity.pdbx_description
1 polymer ?
#
loop_
_entity_poly.entity_id
_entity_poly.type
_entity_poly.pdbx_seq_one_letter_code
_entity_poly.pdbx_strand_id
1 'polypeptide(L)' 'MEKFVPYDKLSKKEKKKIDQQKRNNWNGVDPATKVEESEKKRYRRKPKHPEKYED' A
#
# COMPACT_ATOMS: atom_id res chain seq x y z
N MET A 1 19.75 -9.32 24.64
CA MET A 1 19.33 -9.22 23.23
C MET A 1 19.03 -10.61 22.73
N GLU A 2 17.84 -10.85 22.18
CA GLU A 2 17.60 -12.08 21.45
C GLU A 2 18.50 -12.11 20.21
N LYS A 3 19.14 -13.26 19.96
CA LYS A 3 20.01 -13.43 18.80
C LYS A 3 19.13 -13.44 17.56
N PHE A 4 19.48 -12.65 16.55
CA PHE A 4 18.78 -12.67 15.27
C PHE A 4 18.93 -14.05 14.63
N VAL A 5 17.79 -14.70 14.38
CA VAL A 5 17.73 -15.96 13.63
C VAL A 5 17.14 -15.65 12.25
N PRO A 6 17.86 -15.96 11.15
CA PRO A 6 17.33 -15.81 9.81
C PRO A 6 16.06 -16.64 9.61
N TYR A 7 15.11 -16.11 8.85
CA TYR A 7 13.81 -16.77 8.61
C TYR A 7 13.96 -18.22 8.16
N ASP A 8 14.90 -18.52 7.27
CA ASP A 8 15.10 -19.87 6.73
C ASP A 8 15.47 -20.90 7.79
N LYS A 9 16.10 -20.46 8.89
CA LYS A 9 16.54 -21.29 10.02
C LYS A 9 15.48 -21.43 11.11
N LEU A 10 14.33 -20.76 10.98
CA LEU A 10 13.23 -20.89 11.93
C LEU A 10 12.52 -22.24 11.78
N SER A 11 11.91 -22.69 12.88
CA SER A 11 11.04 -23.86 12.84
C SER A 11 9.83 -23.62 11.93
N LYS A 12 9.23 -24.70 11.42
CA LYS A 12 8.01 -24.61 10.60
C LYS A 12 6.87 -23.87 11.32
N LYS A 13 6.78 -23.99 12.65
CA LYS A 13 5.74 -23.34 13.48
C LYS A 13 5.95 -21.83 13.55
N GLU A 14 7.18 -21.37 13.76
CA GLU A 14 7.50 -19.94 13.83
C GLU A 14 7.35 -19.25 12.48
N LYS A 15 7.80 -19.90 11.39
CA LYS A 15 7.56 -19.43 10.01
C LYS A 15 6.07 -19.19 9.76
N LYS A 16 5.23 -20.18 10.10
CA LYS A 16 3.77 -20.05 9.98
C LYS A 16 3.21 -18.87 10.77
N LYS A 17 3.67 -18.64 12.00
CA LYS A 17 3.23 -17.50 12.82
C LYS A 17 3.59 -16.16 12.16
N ILE A 18 4.82 -16.01 11.69
CA ILE A 18 5.30 -14.81 11.00
C ILE A 18 4.52 -14.58 9.70
N ASP A 19 4.34 -15.62 8.90
CA ASP A 19 3.61 -15.51 7.63
C ASP A 19 2.15 -15.12 7.86
N GLN A 20 1.50 -15.69 8.88
CA GLN A 20 0.11 -15.37 9.21
C GLN A 20 -0.03 -13.91 9.67
N GLN A 21 0.95 -13.37 10.40
CA GLN A 21 0.99 -11.95 10.75
C GLN A 21 1.16 -11.06 9.52
N LYS A 22 2.02 -11.45 8.57
CA LYS A 22 2.30 -10.67 7.36
C LYS A 22 1.20 -10.74 6.30
N ARG A 23 0.50 -11.88 6.16
CA ARG A 23 -0.53 -12.10 5.12
C ARG A 23 -1.75 -11.20 5.25
N ASN A 24 -2.06 -10.72 6.45
CA ASN A 24 -3.26 -9.91 6.68
C ASN A 24 -3.12 -8.47 6.18
N ASN A 25 -1.92 -8.04 5.79
CA ASN A 25 -1.70 -6.72 5.21
C ASN A 25 -0.87 -6.83 3.93
N TRP A 26 -1.04 -5.87 3.02
CA TRP A 26 -0.28 -5.78 1.78
C TRP A 26 1.03 -4.98 1.95
N ASN A 27 1.59 -4.99 3.16
CA ASN A 27 2.80 -4.27 3.56
C ASN A 27 2.75 -2.77 3.28
N GLY A 28 1.61 -2.14 3.55
CA GLY A 28 1.37 -0.71 3.28
C GLY A 28 1.00 -0.39 1.84
N VAL A 29 0.88 -1.39 0.97
CA VAL A 29 0.34 -1.24 -0.38
C VAL A 29 -1.17 -1.44 -0.34
N ASP A 30 -1.93 -0.55 -0.96
CA ASP A 30 -3.35 -0.80 -1.23
C ASP A 30 -3.46 -1.51 -2.59
N PRO A 31 -3.88 -2.79 -2.65
CA PRO A 31 -3.98 -3.51 -3.91
C PRO A 31 -5.07 -2.95 -4.83
N ALA A 32 -6.03 -2.21 -4.28
CA ALA A 32 -7.14 -1.63 -5.05
C ALA A 32 -6.76 -0.30 -5.70
N THR A 33 -5.83 0.45 -5.11
CA THR A 33 -5.52 1.80 -5.58
C THR A 33 -4.11 1.91 -6.13
N LYS A 34 -4.01 1.88 -7.46
CA LYS A 34 -2.89 2.48 -8.18
C LYS A 34 -3.09 4.00 -8.17
N VAL A 35 -3.11 4.65 -6.99
CA VAL A 35 -3.18 6.11 -6.93
C VAL A 35 -1.84 6.63 -7.42
N GLU A 36 -1.80 7.13 -8.65
CA GLU A 36 -0.64 7.88 -9.09
C GLU A 36 -0.54 9.17 -8.25
N GLU A 37 0.61 9.33 -7.59
CA GLU A 37 0.87 10.46 -6.70
C GLU A 37 0.91 11.79 -7.47
N SER A 38 1.26 11.74 -8.77
CA SER A 38 1.25 12.90 -9.64
C SER A 38 -0.17 13.35 -9.98
N GLU A 39 -0.52 14.58 -9.61
CA GLU A 39 -1.80 15.21 -9.98
C GLU A 39 -2.05 15.23 -11.49
N LYS A 40 -0.98 15.28 -12.30
CA LYS A 40 -1.03 15.42 -13.77
C LYS A 40 -1.81 14.32 -14.48
N LYS A 41 -1.84 13.10 -13.92
CA LYS A 41 -2.54 11.96 -14.51
C LYS A 41 -3.89 11.66 -13.84
N ARG A 42 -4.21 12.39 -12.76
CA ARG A 42 -5.49 12.27 -12.08
C ARG A 42 -6.56 12.96 -12.92
N TYR A 43 -7.54 12.20 -13.40
CA TYR A 43 -8.68 12.76 -14.12
C TYR A 43 -9.41 13.78 -13.22
N ARG A 44 -9.43 15.05 -13.63
CA ARG A 44 -10.16 16.15 -12.98
C ARG A 44 -11.25 16.63 -13.93
N ARG A 45 -12.52 16.48 -13.56
CA ARG A 45 -13.64 17.08 -14.30
C ARG A 45 -13.67 18.57 -14.03
N LYS A 46 -14.00 19.37 -15.04
CA LYS A 46 -14.31 20.80 -14.82
C LYS A 46 -15.54 20.91 -13.90
N PRO A 47 -15.55 21.84 -12.94
CA PRO A 47 -16.72 22.06 -12.08
C PRO A 47 -17.91 22.52 -12.93
N LYS A 48 -19.12 22.10 -12.54
CA LYS A 48 -20.37 22.47 -13.24
C LYS A 48 -20.67 23.98 -13.16
N HIS A 49 -20.25 24.61 -12.07
CA HIS A 49 -20.39 26.04 -11.82
C HIS A 49 -19.00 26.61 -11.49
N PRO A 50 -18.19 26.99 -12.49
CA PRO A 50 -16.91 27.65 -12.25
C PRO A 50 -17.14 29.08 -11.74
N GLU A 51 -16.34 29.53 -10.77
CA GLU A 51 -16.42 30.90 -10.24
C GLU A 51 -16.00 31.96 -11.26
N LYS A 52 -15.19 31.56 -12.26
CA LYS A 52 -14.76 32.40 -13.38
C LYS A 52 -14.76 31.58 -14.67
N TYR A 53 -15.29 32.16 -15.74
CA TYR A 53 -15.15 31.61 -17.08
C TYR A 53 -13.86 32.17 -17.68
N GLU A 54 -13.00 31.29 -18.19
CA GLU A 54 -11.85 31.69 -19.00
C GLU A 54 -12.40 31.96 -20.42
N ASP A 55 -12.23 33.19 -20.92
CA ASP A 55 -12.57 33.60 -22.29
C ASP A 55 -11.55 33.06 -23.31
#